data_AF-A0AAQ3PBC1-F1
#
_entry.id   AF-A0AAQ3PBC1-F1
#
_cell.length_a   1.000
_cell.length_b   1.000
_cell.length_c   1.000
_cell.angle_alpha   90.00
_cell.angle_beta   90.00
_cell.angle_gamma   90.00
#
_symmetry.space_group_name_H-M   'P 1'
#
loop_
_entity.id
_entity.type
_entity.pdbx_description
1 polymer ?
#
loop_
_entity_poly.entity_id
_entity_poly.type
_entity_poly.pdbx_seq_one_letter_code
_entity_poly.pdbx_strand_id
1 'polypeptide(L)'
;MSINNNGIDVLQDQKWQSISWKKLQVGDIVKVKQDGFFPADLLFLASTNADGVCYIETANLDGETNLKIRKALEKTWDYVTPEKASEFKGEIQCEQPNNSLYTFTGNLITQKQTLPLSPNQILLRGCSLRNTEYIVGVVIFTGHETKVMMNTMNVPSKRSTLERKLDKLILTLFATLFMMCFIGAIGSAIFVNKKYFYLHLDSSEEGSAQFNPRNRFLVFILTMFTLITLYSTIIPISLYVSIEMIKFIQSTQFINKDLSMYHAETNTPALARTSNLNEELGQVEYIFSDKTGTLTRNLMEFFKCSIGGEVYGNGVTEIERGLAERNGMKIEENISSKAVQERGFNFDDDRLLRGAWRNEPNPDVCKEFFRCLAICHTVLPEGDESPEKIRYQAASPDEAALVIAAKNFGFFFYRFDVQTS
;
A
#
# COMPACT_ATOMS: atom_id res chain seq x y z
N MET A 1 14.12 3.57 -2.08
CA MET A 1 14.97 4.64 -2.67
C MET A 1 14.52 5.08 -4.07
N SER A 2 13.71 4.32 -4.81
CA SER A 2 13.24 4.71 -6.16
C SER A 2 12.30 5.92 -6.14
N ILE A 3 11.33 5.97 -5.23
CA ILE A 3 10.31 7.04 -5.17
C ILE A 3 10.93 8.43 -4.96
N ASN A 4 11.95 8.55 -4.12
CA ASN A 4 12.60 9.84 -3.84
C ASN A 4 13.39 10.40 -5.03
N ASN A 5 13.70 9.56 -6.03
CA ASN A 5 14.37 9.97 -7.26
C ASN A 5 13.39 10.34 -8.38
N ASN A 6 12.08 10.25 -8.15
CA ASN A 6 11.09 10.72 -9.12
C ASN A 6 11.28 12.21 -9.39
N GLY A 7 11.09 12.61 -10.65
CA GLY A 7 11.17 13.98 -11.10
C GLY A 7 9.89 14.76 -10.81
N ILE A 8 10.02 16.04 -10.51
CA ILE A 8 8.93 17.02 -10.41
C ILE A 8 9.41 18.35 -10.97
N ASP A 9 8.55 19.03 -11.72
CA ASP A 9 8.87 20.31 -12.31
C ASP A 9 8.71 21.41 -11.25
N VAL A 10 9.79 22.10 -10.91
CA VAL A 10 9.83 23.23 -9.98
C VAL A 10 10.13 24.52 -10.74
N LEU A 11 9.52 25.62 -10.31
CA LEU A 11 9.76 26.93 -10.87
C LEU A 11 11.14 27.45 -10.41
N GLN A 12 12.07 27.60 -11.34
CA GLN A 12 13.38 28.22 -11.13
C GLN A 12 13.68 29.18 -12.29
N ASP A 13 14.01 30.44 -11.97
CA ASP A 13 14.36 31.47 -12.97
C ASP A 13 13.32 31.61 -14.09
N GLN A 14 12.04 31.71 -13.73
CA GLN A 14 10.89 31.80 -14.66
C GLN A 14 10.74 30.61 -15.62
N LYS A 15 11.37 29.47 -15.33
CA LYS A 15 11.26 28.24 -16.12
C LYS A 15 10.94 27.04 -15.24
N TRP A 16 10.24 26.07 -15.81
CA TRP A 16 10.00 24.78 -15.17
C TRP A 16 11.25 23.91 -15.34
N GLN A 17 11.90 23.57 -14.22
CA GLN A 17 13.05 22.68 -14.19
C GLN A 17 12.70 21.41 -13.42
N SER A 18 13.01 20.26 -14.01
CA SER A 18 12.72 18.97 -13.37
C SER A 18 13.77 18.67 -12.29
N ILE A 19 13.33 18.57 -11.04
CA ILE A 19 14.17 18.21 -9.90
C ILE A 19 13.69 16.89 -9.27
N SER A 20 14.57 16.22 -8.54
CA SER A 20 14.21 15.01 -7.79
C SER A 20 13.46 15.36 -6.50
N TRP A 21 12.46 14.56 -6.12
CA TRP A 21 11.62 14.77 -4.92
C TRP A 21 12.44 14.99 -3.64
N LYS A 22 13.62 14.37 -3.51
CA LYS A 22 14.51 14.54 -2.34
C LYS A 22 15.07 15.96 -2.17
N LYS A 23 15.05 16.78 -3.21
CA LYS A 23 15.56 18.17 -3.19
C LYS A 23 14.45 19.20 -2.94
N LEU A 24 13.19 18.77 -2.88
CA LEU A 24 12.04 19.63 -2.72
C LEU A 24 12.02 20.25 -1.32
N GLN A 25 11.79 21.56 -1.24
CA GLN A 25 11.76 22.32 0.01
C GLN A 25 10.41 23.03 0.20
N VAL A 26 10.12 23.42 1.44
CA VAL A 26 8.94 24.22 1.77
C VAL A 26 9.04 25.58 1.07
N GLY A 27 7.95 26.00 0.43
CA GLY A 27 7.89 27.23 -0.35
C GLY A 27 8.21 27.07 -1.84
N ASP A 28 8.72 25.92 -2.28
CA ASP A 28 8.93 25.66 -3.71
C ASP A 28 7.58 25.66 -4.45
N ILE A 29 7.55 26.30 -5.63
CA ILE A 29 6.40 26.26 -6.53
C ILE A 29 6.59 25.08 -7.49
N VAL A 30 5.69 24.12 -7.44
CA VAL A 30 5.72 22.89 -8.24
C VAL A 30 4.62 22.89 -9.29
N LYS A 31 4.93 22.28 -10.43
CA LYS A 31 3.99 21.89 -11.47
C LYS A 31 3.84 20.38 -11.46
N VAL A 32 2.61 19.91 -11.26
CA VAL A 32 2.27 18.49 -11.29
C VAL A 32 1.41 18.23 -12.53
N LYS A 33 1.89 17.32 -13.39
CA LYS A 33 1.20 16.93 -14.63
C LYS A 33 0.13 15.87 -14.36
N GLN A 34 -0.77 15.69 -15.31
CA GLN A 34 -1.79 14.66 -15.31
C GLN A 34 -1.19 13.29 -14.96
N ASP A 35 -1.93 12.52 -14.14
CA ASP A 35 -1.57 11.22 -13.61
C ASP A 35 -0.33 11.19 -12.69
N GLY A 36 0.26 12.34 -12.39
CA GLY A 36 1.34 12.48 -11.44
C GLY A 36 0.87 12.39 -9.98
N PHE A 37 1.72 11.81 -9.13
CA PHE A 37 1.53 11.82 -7.68
C PHE A 37 2.08 13.09 -7.05
N PHE A 38 1.40 13.60 -6.02
CA PHE A 38 1.91 14.73 -5.25
C PHE A 38 3.07 14.30 -4.34
N PRO A 39 4.23 14.97 -4.43
CA PRO A 39 5.44 14.60 -3.68
C PRO A 39 5.38 14.97 -2.18
N ALA A 40 4.56 15.96 -1.85
CA ALA A 40 4.49 16.69 -0.60
C ALA A 40 3.07 17.24 -0.42
N ASP A 41 2.75 17.83 0.73
CA ASP A 41 1.46 18.50 0.91
C ASP A 41 1.55 19.89 0.28
N LEU A 42 0.70 20.17 -0.70
CA LEU A 42 0.74 21.36 -1.54
C LEU A 42 -0.48 22.24 -1.30
N LEU A 43 -0.26 23.56 -1.35
CA LEU A 43 -1.31 24.55 -1.55
C LEU A 43 -1.67 24.61 -3.03
N PHE A 44 -2.93 24.41 -3.36
CA PHE A 44 -3.44 24.50 -4.72
C PHE A 44 -3.59 25.97 -5.15
N LEU A 45 -2.75 26.43 -6.07
CA LEU A 45 -2.80 27.79 -6.60
C LEU A 45 -3.67 27.92 -7.84
N ALA A 46 -3.42 27.08 -8.84
CA ALA A 46 -4.10 27.18 -10.14
C ALA A 46 -4.09 25.85 -10.88
N SER A 47 -5.08 25.66 -11.75
CA SER A 47 -5.20 24.53 -12.68
C SER A 47 -5.37 25.03 -14.11
N THR A 48 -5.14 24.16 -15.08
CA THR A 48 -5.50 24.42 -16.49
C THR A 48 -7.00 24.56 -16.73
N ASN A 49 -7.84 23.99 -15.87
CA ASN A 49 -9.29 24.07 -15.99
C ASN A 49 -9.79 25.49 -15.67
N ALA A 50 -10.74 25.99 -16.47
CA ALA A 50 -11.25 27.37 -16.38
C ALA A 50 -11.88 27.73 -15.02
N ASP A 51 -12.42 26.75 -14.31
CA ASP A 51 -13.07 26.94 -13.01
C ASP A 51 -12.11 26.89 -11.81
N GLY A 52 -10.80 26.75 -12.06
CA GLY A 52 -9.79 26.61 -10.99
C GLY A 52 -9.99 25.35 -10.15
N VAL A 53 -10.51 24.30 -10.76
CA VAL A 53 -10.84 23.01 -10.14
C VAL A 53 -9.91 21.92 -10.65
N CYS A 54 -9.46 21.04 -9.75
CA CYS A 54 -8.79 19.80 -10.11
C CYS A 54 -9.44 18.58 -9.46
N TYR A 55 -9.26 17.43 -10.09
CA TYR A 55 -9.72 16.15 -9.57
C TYR A 55 -8.54 15.37 -9.01
N ILE A 56 -8.67 14.88 -7.78
CA ILE A 56 -7.65 14.06 -7.14
C ILE A 56 -8.21 12.69 -6.80
N GLU A 57 -7.40 11.66 -7.00
CA GLU A 57 -7.70 10.31 -6.54
C GLU A 57 -7.02 10.09 -5.18
N THR A 58 -7.80 9.69 -4.18
CA THR A 58 -7.33 9.49 -2.80
C THR A 58 -7.22 8.02 -2.39
N ALA A 59 -7.29 7.10 -3.35
CA ALA A 59 -7.24 5.64 -3.10
C ALA A 59 -6.07 5.19 -2.20
N ASN A 60 -4.93 5.87 -2.25
CA ASN A 60 -3.77 5.58 -1.42
C ASN A 60 -3.87 6.05 0.04
N LEU A 61 -4.81 6.94 0.38
CA LEU A 61 -4.97 7.53 1.70
C LEU A 61 -6.16 6.93 2.46
N ASP A 62 -7.31 6.85 1.80
CA ASP A 62 -8.58 6.43 2.41
C ASP A 62 -9.24 5.23 1.72
N GLY A 63 -8.62 4.69 0.67
CA GLY A 63 -9.20 3.58 -0.10
C GLY A 63 -10.47 3.98 -0.85
N GLU A 64 -10.74 5.28 -1.03
CA GLU A 64 -11.84 5.74 -1.87
C GLU A 64 -11.36 5.90 -3.32
N THR A 65 -12.11 5.31 -4.25
CA THR A 65 -11.83 5.34 -5.69
C THR A 65 -12.45 6.53 -6.41
N ASN A 66 -13.35 7.23 -5.71
CA ASN A 66 -14.02 8.40 -6.27
C ASN A 66 -13.05 9.57 -6.34
N LEU A 67 -13.11 10.30 -7.44
CA LEU A 67 -12.34 11.51 -7.62
C LEU A 67 -12.90 12.60 -6.71
N LYS A 68 -12.04 13.17 -5.87
CA LYS A 68 -12.38 14.31 -5.03
C LYS A 68 -12.07 15.60 -5.75
N ILE A 69 -13.02 16.52 -5.70
CA ILE A 69 -12.91 17.83 -6.31
C ILE A 69 -12.17 18.76 -5.32
N ARG A 70 -11.13 19.44 -5.80
CA ARG A 70 -10.41 20.49 -5.06
C ARG A 70 -10.50 21.79 -5.85
N LYS A 71 -10.68 22.92 -5.16
CA LYS A 71 -10.88 24.24 -5.76
C LYS A 71 -9.83 25.20 -5.25
N ALA A 72 -9.09 25.82 -6.17
CA ALA A 72 -8.13 26.87 -5.87
C ALA A 72 -8.84 28.16 -5.46
N LEU A 73 -8.11 29.06 -4.80
CA LEU A 73 -8.63 30.39 -4.50
C LEU A 73 -8.84 31.18 -5.80
N GLU A 74 -9.97 31.87 -5.93
CA GLU A 74 -10.33 32.60 -7.17
C GLU A 74 -9.28 33.65 -7.56
N LYS A 75 -8.57 34.20 -6.57
CA LYS A 75 -7.49 35.18 -6.80
C LYS A 75 -6.18 34.58 -7.30
N THR A 76 -6.02 33.26 -7.25
CA THR A 76 -4.77 32.58 -7.62
C THR A 76 -4.87 31.89 -8.98
N TRP A 77 -6.03 31.89 -9.64
CA TRP A 77 -6.24 31.21 -10.92
C TRP A 77 -5.34 31.70 -12.05
N ASP A 78 -4.84 32.93 -11.98
CA ASP A 78 -3.92 33.49 -12.95
C ASP A 78 -2.53 32.85 -12.96
N TYR A 79 -2.11 32.17 -11.89
CA TYR A 79 -0.74 31.68 -11.70
C TYR A 79 -0.42 30.35 -12.43
N VAL A 80 -1.06 30.11 -13.58
CA VAL A 80 -0.85 28.89 -14.38
C VAL A 80 0.48 28.95 -15.16
N THR A 81 0.82 30.10 -15.74
CA THR A 81 2.04 30.24 -16.55
C THR A 81 3.26 30.50 -15.67
N PRO A 82 4.47 30.06 -16.08
CA PRO A 82 5.68 30.27 -15.28
C PRO A 82 6.01 31.76 -15.07
N GLU A 83 5.67 32.65 -16.02
CA GLU A 83 5.91 34.08 -15.82
C GLU A 83 5.04 34.63 -14.70
N LYS A 84 3.72 34.37 -14.75
CA LYS A 84 2.78 34.80 -13.71
C LYS A 84 3.09 34.13 -12.38
N ALA A 85 3.39 32.83 -12.37
CA ALA A 85 3.75 32.10 -11.15
C ALA A 85 5.00 32.68 -10.47
N SER A 86 5.94 33.23 -11.24
CA SER A 86 7.13 33.91 -10.69
C SER A 86 6.80 35.27 -10.05
N GLU A 87 5.67 35.88 -10.40
CA GLU A 87 5.19 37.13 -9.80
C GLU A 87 4.43 36.89 -8.48
N PHE A 88 4.09 35.62 -8.17
CA PHE A 88 3.40 35.27 -6.94
C PHE A 88 4.23 35.68 -5.72
N LYS A 89 3.68 36.61 -4.94
CA LYS A 89 4.23 37.04 -3.66
C LYS A 89 3.14 36.94 -2.61
N GLY A 90 3.31 35.99 -1.70
CA GLY A 90 2.40 35.79 -0.59
C GLY A 90 3.08 35.08 0.57
N GLU A 91 2.50 35.23 1.75
CA GLU A 91 2.90 34.52 2.97
C GLU A 91 1.78 33.53 3.32
N ILE A 92 2.14 32.27 3.55
CA ILE A 92 1.20 31.23 3.96
C ILE A 92 1.40 30.99 5.44
N GLN A 93 0.42 31.38 6.25
CA GLN A 93 0.40 31.12 7.69
C GLN A 93 -0.53 29.94 7.94
N CYS A 94 0.00 28.82 8.42
CA CYS A 94 -0.80 27.61 8.68
C CYS A 94 -0.54 27.08 10.09
N GLU A 95 -1.42 26.19 10.54
CA GLU A 95 -1.24 25.43 11.77
C GLU A 95 0.01 24.53 11.74
N GLN A 96 0.45 24.06 12.91
CA GLN A 96 1.49 23.04 12.98
C GLN A 96 1.02 21.76 12.29
N PRO A 97 1.94 21.01 11.64
CA PRO A 97 1.56 19.80 10.94
C PRO A 97 0.92 18.78 11.91
N ASN A 98 -0.21 18.23 11.49
CA ASN A 98 -1.06 17.32 12.27
C ASN A 98 -1.42 16.07 11.46
N ASN A 99 -1.84 15.01 12.12
CA ASN A 99 -2.18 13.72 11.48
C ASN A 99 -3.63 13.65 10.95
N SER A 100 -4.45 14.68 11.13
CA SER A 100 -5.84 14.65 10.68
C SER A 100 -5.93 15.03 9.20
N LEU A 101 -6.30 14.07 8.35
CA LEU A 101 -6.37 14.22 6.90
C LEU A 101 -7.43 15.25 6.44
N TYR A 102 -8.50 15.43 7.21
CA TYR A 102 -9.66 16.23 6.82
C TYR A 102 -9.64 17.66 7.38
N THR A 103 -8.69 17.99 8.25
CA THR A 103 -8.60 19.30 8.88
C THR A 103 -7.35 20.02 8.39
N PHE A 104 -7.54 21.24 7.91
CA PHE A 104 -6.46 22.14 7.58
C PHE A 104 -6.96 23.56 7.79
N THR A 105 -6.29 24.31 8.66
CA THR A 105 -6.56 25.73 8.86
C THR A 105 -5.31 26.55 8.59
N GLY A 106 -5.46 27.54 7.70
CA GLY A 106 -4.40 28.49 7.40
C GLY A 106 -4.95 29.74 6.75
N ASN A 107 -4.07 30.68 6.47
CA ASN A 107 -4.34 31.94 5.81
C ASN A 107 -3.27 32.20 4.75
N LEU A 108 -3.70 32.53 3.54
CA LEU A 108 -2.83 33.08 2.50
C LEU A 108 -2.91 34.60 2.55
N ILE A 109 -1.80 35.25 2.87
CA ILE A 109 -1.67 36.70 2.87
C ILE A 109 -1.05 37.11 1.53
N THR A 110 -1.85 37.66 0.64
CA THR A 110 -1.39 38.15 -0.68
C THR A 110 -1.97 39.54 -0.94
N GLN A 111 -1.18 40.44 -1.53
CA GLN A 111 -1.60 41.80 -1.87
C GLN A 111 -2.33 42.55 -0.72
N LYS A 112 -1.84 42.40 0.52
CA LYS A 112 -2.43 42.97 1.76
C LYS A 112 -3.84 42.46 2.11
N GLN A 113 -4.27 41.33 1.55
CA GLN A 113 -5.53 40.67 1.89
C GLN A 113 -5.26 39.28 2.46
N THR A 114 -6.02 38.93 3.49
CA THR A 114 -5.94 37.61 4.15
C THR A 114 -7.06 36.73 3.63
N LEU A 115 -6.69 35.63 2.96
CA LEU A 115 -7.62 34.65 2.42
C LEU A 115 -7.57 33.38 3.28
N PRO A 116 -8.69 32.95 3.88
CA PRO A 116 -8.71 31.73 4.67
C PRO A 116 -8.53 30.51 3.77
N LEU A 117 -7.71 29.57 4.23
CA LEU A 117 -7.45 28.28 3.61
C LEU A 117 -8.23 27.20 4.32
N SER A 118 -8.93 26.38 3.54
CA SER A 118 -9.65 25.19 3.99
C SER A 118 -9.00 23.92 3.40
N PRO A 119 -9.41 22.71 3.83
CA PRO A 119 -8.90 21.46 3.25
C PRO A 119 -9.10 21.34 1.73
N ASN A 120 -10.07 22.08 1.16
CA ASN A 120 -10.35 22.10 -0.28
C ASN A 120 -9.25 22.75 -1.13
N GLN A 121 -8.37 23.55 -0.52
CA GLN A 121 -7.22 24.18 -1.18
C GLN A 121 -5.93 23.36 -0.98
N ILE A 122 -5.97 22.23 -0.29
CA ILE A 122 -4.78 21.41 -0.03
C ILE A 122 -4.80 20.12 -0.84
N LEU A 123 -3.66 19.81 -1.44
CA LEU A 123 -3.39 18.57 -2.16
C LEU A 123 -2.41 17.76 -1.32
N LEU A 124 -2.82 16.58 -0.87
CA LEU A 124 -2.02 15.77 0.05
C LEU A 124 -1.04 14.88 -0.70
N ARG A 125 0.12 14.64 -0.08
CA ARG A 125 1.10 13.67 -0.57
C ARG A 125 0.45 12.30 -0.78
N GLY A 126 0.75 11.65 -1.90
CA GLY A 126 0.26 10.30 -2.20
C GLY A 126 -1.09 10.25 -2.93
N CYS A 127 -1.83 11.35 -3.02
CA CYS A 127 -2.91 11.48 -3.98
C CYS A 127 -2.33 11.64 -5.40
N SER A 128 -3.09 11.20 -6.42
CA SER A 128 -2.75 11.41 -7.84
C SER A 128 -3.68 12.41 -8.49
N LEU A 129 -3.14 13.24 -9.38
CA LEU A 129 -3.92 14.17 -10.19
C LEU A 129 -4.62 13.42 -11.33
N ARG A 130 -5.93 13.66 -11.51
CA ARG A 130 -6.74 13.09 -12.59
C ARG A 130 -7.51 14.20 -13.31
N ASN A 131 -7.91 13.95 -14.55
CA ASN A 131 -8.81 14.80 -15.34
C ASN A 131 -8.39 16.29 -15.35
N THR A 132 -7.09 16.56 -15.34
CA THR A 132 -6.51 17.91 -15.34
C THR A 132 -5.09 17.80 -15.91
N GLU A 133 -4.79 18.55 -16.97
CA GLU A 133 -3.49 18.46 -17.66
C GLU A 133 -2.30 18.77 -16.74
N TYR A 134 -2.40 19.85 -15.97
CA TYR A 134 -1.48 20.13 -14.88
C TYR A 134 -2.06 21.12 -13.87
N ILE A 135 -1.48 21.09 -12.67
CA ILE A 135 -1.73 22.07 -11.61
C ILE A 135 -0.43 22.75 -11.21
N VAL A 136 -0.56 23.95 -10.65
CA VAL A 136 0.50 24.70 -9.98
C VAL A 136 0.17 24.77 -8.50
N GLY A 137 1.14 24.46 -7.65
CA GLY A 137 0.97 24.51 -6.21
C GLY A 137 2.25 24.89 -5.46
N VAL A 138 2.10 25.33 -4.22
CA VAL A 138 3.22 25.67 -3.32
C VAL A 138 3.39 24.58 -2.29
N VAL A 139 4.62 24.14 -2.05
CA VAL A 139 4.91 23.14 -1.03
C VAL A 139 4.72 23.73 0.38
N ILE A 140 3.82 23.14 1.18
CA ILE A 140 3.59 23.53 2.58
C ILE A 140 4.36 22.61 3.54
N PHE A 141 4.13 21.30 3.46
CA PHE A 141 4.81 20.33 4.35
C PHE A 141 5.60 19.32 3.53
N THR A 142 6.81 18.96 4.01
CA THR A 142 7.70 18.02 3.34
C THR A 142 8.11 16.86 4.25
N GLY A 143 8.51 15.73 3.65
CA GLY A 143 9.08 14.60 4.38
C GLY A 143 8.17 14.04 5.47
N HIS A 144 8.65 14.05 6.72
CA HIS A 144 7.93 13.54 7.89
C HIS A 144 6.83 14.45 8.40
N GLU A 145 6.77 15.70 7.93
CA GLU A 145 5.74 16.66 8.31
C GLU A 145 4.47 16.53 7.47
N THR A 146 4.53 15.79 6.36
CA THR A 146 3.34 15.50 5.55
C THR A 146 2.34 14.66 6.33
N LYS A 147 1.04 14.95 6.16
CA LYS A 147 -0.02 14.28 6.93
C LYS A 147 0.01 12.75 6.77
N VAL A 148 0.34 12.25 5.58
CA VAL A 148 0.46 10.80 5.33
C VAL A 148 1.62 10.19 6.11
N MET A 149 2.77 10.87 6.17
CA MET A 149 3.93 10.35 6.90
C MET A 149 3.72 10.43 8.42
N MET A 150 2.97 11.42 8.90
CA MET A 150 2.56 11.51 10.32
C MET A 150 1.61 10.38 10.74
N ASN A 151 0.82 9.85 9.82
CA ASN A 151 0.00 8.66 10.05
C ASN A 151 0.77 7.34 9.88
N THR A 152 2.01 7.39 9.39
CA THR A 152 2.83 6.20 9.23
C THR A 152 3.43 5.81 10.58
N MET A 153 3.15 4.59 11.05
CA MET A 153 3.82 4.05 12.22
C MET A 153 5.28 3.73 11.88
N ASN A 154 6.20 4.09 12.78
CA ASN A 154 7.58 3.63 12.71
C ASN A 154 7.59 2.10 12.65
N VAL A 155 8.17 1.54 11.59
CA VAL A 155 8.19 0.09 11.37
C VAL A 155 9.00 -0.55 12.50
N PRO A 156 8.38 -1.31 13.43
CA PRO A 156 9.14 -1.98 14.46
C PRO A 156 9.98 -3.10 13.84
N SER A 157 11.14 -3.38 14.43
CA SER A 157 11.88 -4.59 14.10
C SER A 157 11.00 -5.80 14.47
N LYS A 158 10.55 -6.52 13.45
CA LYS A 158 9.71 -7.70 13.62
C LYS A 158 10.61 -8.88 14.04
N ARG A 159 10.38 -9.42 15.24
CA ARG A 159 11.02 -10.64 15.75
C ARG A 159 9.98 -11.74 15.86
N SER A 160 10.36 -12.97 15.52
CA SER A 160 9.41 -14.09 15.58
C SER A 160 9.17 -14.55 17.01
N THR A 161 8.02 -15.16 17.24
CA THR A 161 7.69 -15.77 18.53
C THR A 161 8.62 -16.95 18.82
N LEU A 162 9.06 -17.66 17.77
CA LEU A 162 10.02 -18.74 17.85
C LEU A 162 11.38 -18.24 18.34
N GLU A 163 11.89 -17.12 17.82
CA GLU A 163 13.11 -16.48 18.32
C GLU A 163 13.02 -16.17 19.81
N ARG A 164 11.90 -15.58 20.28
CA ARG A 164 11.69 -15.30 21.71
C ARG A 164 11.64 -16.57 22.56
N LYS A 165 11.12 -17.69 22.03
CA LYS A 165 11.11 -18.99 22.72
C LYS A 165 12.51 -19.60 22.77
N LEU A 166 13.29 -19.52 21.69
CA LEU A 166 14.68 -19.97 21.65
C LEU A 166 15.55 -19.20 22.66
N ASP A 167 15.42 -17.88 22.74
CA ASP A 167 16.16 -17.07 23.72
C ASP A 167 15.89 -17.55 25.16
N LYS A 168 14.62 -17.85 25.49
CA LYS A 168 14.24 -18.41 26.79
C LYS A 168 14.84 -19.79 27.02
N LEU A 169 14.85 -20.67 26.02
CA LEU A 169 15.45 -22.00 26.10
C LEU A 169 16.97 -21.91 26.29
N ILE A 170 17.65 -21.04 25.54
CA ILE A 170 19.11 -20.81 25.67
C ILE A 170 19.45 -20.29 27.06
N LEU A 171 18.68 -19.34 27.60
CA LEU A 171 18.88 -18.85 28.96
C LEU A 171 18.67 -19.96 30.00
N THR A 172 17.69 -20.83 29.78
CA THR A 172 17.45 -22.00 30.63
C THR A 172 18.62 -23.00 30.55
N LEU A 173 19.15 -23.27 29.36
CA LEU A 173 20.33 -24.14 29.16
C LEU A 173 21.60 -23.54 29.77
N PHE A 174 21.78 -22.22 29.69
CA PHE A 174 22.90 -21.54 30.33
C PHE A 174 22.84 -21.65 31.86
N ALA A 175 21.63 -21.51 32.43
CA ALA A 175 21.42 -21.69 33.86
C ALA A 175 21.71 -23.13 34.31
N THR A 176 21.25 -24.15 33.57
CA THR A 176 21.52 -25.56 33.90
C THR A 176 23.01 -25.90 33.74
N LEU A 177 23.67 -25.38 32.69
CA LEU A 177 25.12 -25.49 32.50
C LEU A 177 25.88 -24.94 33.72
N PHE A 178 25.56 -23.71 34.12
CA PHE A 178 26.21 -23.06 35.26
C PHE A 178 26.04 -23.88 36.55
N MET A 179 24.84 -24.40 36.80
CA MET A 179 24.56 -25.24 37.96
C MET A 179 25.35 -26.56 37.94
N MET A 180 25.46 -27.23 36.79
CA MET A 180 26.27 -28.44 36.66
C MET A 180 27.76 -28.17 36.89
N CYS A 181 28.30 -27.09 36.30
CA CYS A 181 29.68 -26.67 36.50
C CYS A 181 29.96 -26.31 37.97
N PHE A 182 29.01 -25.65 38.63
CA PHE A 182 29.12 -25.27 40.03
C PHE A 182 29.17 -26.50 40.96
N ILE A 183 28.26 -27.47 40.76
CA ILE A 183 28.24 -28.72 41.53
C ILE A 183 29.51 -29.55 41.27
N GLY A 184 29.94 -29.65 40.02
CA GLY A 184 31.17 -30.35 39.65
C GLY A 184 32.42 -29.72 40.25
N ALA A 185 32.50 -28.39 40.28
CA ALA A 185 33.61 -27.66 40.88
C ALA A 185 33.65 -27.85 42.41
N ILE A 186 32.49 -27.86 43.09
CA ILE A 186 32.42 -28.20 44.52
C ILE A 186 32.90 -29.64 44.75
N GLY A 187 32.43 -30.59 43.95
CA GLY A 187 32.85 -31.99 44.03
C GLY A 187 34.36 -32.16 43.89
N SER A 188 34.96 -31.48 42.90
CA SER A 188 36.41 -31.46 42.70
C SER A 188 37.15 -30.84 43.89
N ALA A 189 36.70 -29.68 44.39
CA ALA A 189 37.33 -28.99 45.52
C ALA A 189 37.31 -29.82 46.82
N ILE A 190 36.29 -30.66 47.01
CA ILE A 190 36.21 -31.61 48.14
C ILE A 190 37.08 -32.85 47.90
N PHE A 191 37.10 -33.36 46.67
CA PHE A 191 37.80 -34.60 46.31
C PHE A 191 39.33 -34.45 46.32
N VAL A 192 39.86 -33.29 45.93
CA VAL A 192 41.30 -33.02 45.90
C VAL A 192 41.89 -33.07 47.32
N ASN A 193 42.57 -34.16 47.63
CA ASN A 193 43.16 -34.43 48.93
C ASN A 193 44.55 -35.07 48.79
N LYS A 194 45.46 -34.79 49.73
CA LYS A 194 46.84 -35.31 49.76
C LYS A 194 46.93 -36.84 49.89
N LYS A 195 45.81 -37.51 50.20
CA LYS A 195 45.72 -38.96 50.37
C LYS A 195 45.95 -39.72 49.05
N TYR A 196 45.72 -39.09 47.91
CA TYR A 196 45.84 -39.72 46.59
C TYR A 196 47.24 -39.46 45.98
N PHE A 197 48.30 -39.96 46.64
CA PHE A 197 49.70 -39.71 46.24
C PHE A 197 50.03 -40.20 44.82
N TYR A 198 49.34 -41.24 44.34
CA TYR A 198 49.53 -41.83 43.01
C TYR A 198 49.07 -40.92 41.87
N LEU A 199 48.21 -39.92 42.15
CA LEU A 199 47.75 -38.94 41.15
C LEU A 199 48.74 -37.77 40.97
N HIS A 200 49.85 -37.75 41.73
CA HIS A 200 50.90 -36.74 41.64
C HIS A 200 50.40 -35.28 41.77
N LEU A 201 49.34 -35.08 42.56
CA LEU A 201 48.64 -33.79 42.74
C LEU A 201 49.48 -32.72 43.49
N ASP A 202 50.61 -33.11 44.09
CA ASP A 202 51.50 -32.25 44.90
C ASP A 202 52.79 -31.89 44.15
N SER A 203 52.89 -32.17 42.84
CA SER A 203 54.12 -31.87 42.09
C SER A 203 54.29 -30.39 41.84
N SER A 204 55.39 -29.87 42.37
CA SER A 204 55.89 -28.52 42.24
C SER A 204 56.51 -28.25 40.85
N GLU A 205 55.88 -28.75 39.80
CA GLU A 205 56.19 -28.36 38.42
C GLU A 205 55.04 -27.50 37.90
N GLU A 206 55.38 -26.54 37.04
CA GLU A 206 54.69 -25.27 36.75
C GLU A 206 53.26 -25.36 36.18
N GLY A 207 52.59 -26.52 36.25
CA GLY A 207 51.21 -26.77 35.81
C GLY A 207 50.18 -27.08 36.92
N SER A 208 50.53 -27.04 38.22
CA SER A 208 49.72 -27.65 39.30
C SER A 208 48.80 -26.72 40.12
N ALA A 209 48.57 -25.46 39.71
CA ALA A 209 47.62 -24.58 40.41
C ALA A 209 46.18 -25.14 40.42
N GLN A 210 45.85 -25.94 39.40
CA GLN A 210 44.52 -26.52 39.19
C GLN A 210 44.18 -27.67 40.15
N PHE A 211 45.20 -28.27 40.79
CA PHE A 211 45.04 -29.44 41.67
C PHE A 211 45.68 -29.27 43.05
N ASN A 212 46.08 -28.04 43.42
CA ASN A 212 46.80 -27.80 44.66
C ASN A 212 45.89 -27.93 45.90
N PRO A 213 46.09 -28.92 46.78
CA PRO A 213 45.23 -29.16 47.94
C PRO A 213 45.32 -28.04 49.00
N ARG A 214 46.32 -27.17 48.94
CA ARG A 214 46.50 -26.05 49.88
C ARG A 214 45.59 -24.86 49.58
N ASN A 215 45.13 -24.69 48.33
CA ASN A 215 44.26 -23.59 47.94
C ASN A 215 43.00 -24.10 47.20
N ARG A 216 42.06 -24.66 47.98
CA ARG A 216 40.79 -25.22 47.47
C ARG A 216 39.94 -24.21 46.69
N PHE A 217 40.08 -22.92 47.00
CA PHE A 217 39.38 -21.85 46.28
C PHE A 217 39.89 -21.68 44.84
N LEU A 218 41.21 -21.75 44.64
CA LEU A 218 41.80 -21.76 43.28
C LEU A 218 41.39 -23.00 42.49
N VAL A 219 41.40 -24.18 43.12
CA VAL A 219 40.93 -25.44 42.50
C VAL A 219 39.47 -25.31 42.06
N PHE A 220 38.61 -24.76 42.91
CA PHE A 220 37.21 -24.52 42.57
C PHE A 220 37.06 -23.62 41.33
N ILE A 221 37.72 -22.46 41.30
CA ILE A 221 37.61 -21.50 40.19
C ILE A 221 38.16 -22.11 38.88
N LEU A 222 39.36 -22.69 38.93
CA LEU A 222 39.99 -23.24 37.73
C LEU A 222 39.23 -24.47 37.22
N THR A 223 38.72 -25.33 38.10
CA THR A 223 37.88 -26.47 37.70
C THR A 223 36.56 -25.98 37.12
N MET A 224 35.97 -24.93 37.68
CA MET A 224 34.72 -24.35 37.17
C MET A 224 34.86 -23.83 35.73
N PHE A 225 35.92 -23.07 35.42
CA PHE A 225 36.19 -22.66 34.04
C PHE A 225 36.48 -23.84 33.11
N THR A 226 37.19 -24.86 33.60
CA THR A 226 37.48 -26.08 32.81
C THR A 226 36.19 -26.83 32.47
N LEU A 227 35.29 -26.99 33.45
CA LEU A 227 33.99 -27.62 33.25
C LEU A 227 33.08 -26.79 32.33
N ILE A 228 33.14 -25.46 32.40
CA ILE A 228 32.43 -24.60 31.44
C ILE A 228 32.93 -24.86 30.02
N THR A 229 34.25 -24.91 29.80
CA THR A 229 34.79 -25.20 28.46
C THR A 229 34.46 -26.61 27.97
N LEU A 230 34.38 -27.59 28.88
CA LEU A 230 34.04 -28.96 28.54
C LEU A 230 32.55 -29.09 28.15
N TYR A 231 31.67 -28.40 28.88
CA TYR A 231 30.22 -28.46 28.67
C TYR A 231 29.67 -27.33 27.78
N SER A 232 30.51 -26.47 27.20
CA SER A 232 30.06 -25.39 26.31
C SER A 232 29.35 -25.90 25.05
N THR A 233 29.55 -27.17 24.70
CA THR A 233 28.85 -27.87 23.61
C THR A 233 27.35 -28.07 23.87
N ILE A 234 26.89 -27.96 25.12
CA ILE A 234 25.46 -28.00 25.49
C ILE A 234 24.70 -26.80 24.91
N ILE A 235 25.36 -25.67 24.65
CA ILE A 235 24.76 -24.52 23.99
C ILE A 235 25.07 -24.63 22.49
N PRO A 236 24.12 -25.10 21.66
CA PRO A 236 24.39 -25.33 20.24
C PRO A 236 24.40 -24.00 19.50
N ILE A 237 25.59 -23.39 19.35
CA ILE A 237 25.77 -22.16 18.55
C ILE A 237 25.32 -22.40 17.10
N SER A 238 25.47 -23.62 16.60
CA SER A 238 25.01 -24.03 15.27
C SER A 238 23.50 -23.92 15.07
N LEU A 239 22.69 -24.03 16.13
CA LEU A 239 21.23 -23.98 16.03
C LEU A 239 20.75 -22.64 15.46
N TYR A 240 21.34 -21.52 15.90
CA TYR A 240 20.97 -20.20 15.42
C TYR A 240 21.27 -20.04 13.93
N VAL A 241 22.49 -20.42 13.52
CA VAL A 241 22.93 -20.35 12.12
C VAL A 241 22.09 -21.25 11.23
N SER A 242 21.76 -22.47 11.69
CA SER A 242 20.93 -23.40 10.94
C SER A 242 19.51 -22.87 10.74
N ILE A 243 18.90 -22.28 11.77
CA ILE A 243 17.54 -21.71 11.66
C ILE A 243 17.52 -20.51 10.70
N GLU A 244 18.48 -19.59 10.82
CA GLU A 244 18.59 -18.45 9.89
C GLU A 244 18.78 -18.91 8.44
N MET A 245 19.60 -19.95 8.23
CA MET A 245 19.80 -20.52 6.89
C MET A 245 18.52 -21.16 6.35
N ILE A 246 17.77 -21.90 7.18
CA ILE A 246 16.49 -22.49 6.78
C ILE A 246 15.48 -21.39 6.41
N LYS A 247 15.36 -20.34 7.22
CA LYS A 247 14.50 -19.19 6.96
C LYS A 247 14.87 -18.50 5.64
N PHE A 248 16.15 -18.30 5.40
CA PHE A 248 16.65 -17.70 4.16
C PHE A 248 16.30 -18.55 2.92
N ILE A 249 16.52 -19.87 3.00
CA ILE A 249 16.19 -20.81 1.92
C ILE A 249 14.68 -20.82 1.67
N GLN A 250 13.86 -20.89 2.71
CA GLN A 250 12.40 -20.87 2.60
C GLN A 250 11.89 -19.61 1.88
N SER A 251 12.38 -18.44 2.30
CA SER A 251 12.01 -17.16 1.69
C SER A 251 12.44 -17.09 0.23
N THR A 252 13.68 -17.44 -0.08
CA THR A 252 14.28 -17.17 -1.40
C THR A 252 13.97 -18.24 -2.43
N GLN A 253 13.93 -19.51 -2.00
CA GLN A 253 13.79 -20.64 -2.92
C GLN A 253 12.37 -21.18 -2.97
N PHE A 254 11.63 -21.20 -1.86
CA PHE A 254 10.24 -21.70 -1.88
C PHE A 254 9.25 -20.58 -2.19
N ILE A 255 9.23 -19.50 -1.39
CA ILE A 255 8.23 -18.43 -1.57
C ILE A 255 8.46 -17.65 -2.87
N ASN A 256 9.66 -17.12 -3.08
CA ASN A 256 9.92 -16.23 -4.23
C ASN A 256 9.93 -16.93 -5.59
N LYS A 257 10.06 -18.26 -5.65
CA LYS A 257 10.10 -19.05 -6.90
C LYS A 257 8.87 -19.94 -7.08
N ASP A 258 7.80 -19.70 -6.33
CA ASP A 258 6.56 -20.44 -6.50
C ASP A 258 5.76 -19.90 -7.70
N LEU A 259 5.50 -20.76 -8.68
CA LEU A 259 4.69 -20.43 -9.85
C LEU A 259 3.19 -20.29 -9.49
N SER A 260 2.73 -20.91 -8.41
CA SER A 260 1.33 -20.80 -7.97
C SER A 260 1.03 -19.44 -7.35
N MET A 261 2.05 -18.74 -6.83
CA MET A 261 1.93 -17.40 -6.26
C MET A 261 2.41 -16.29 -7.24
N TYR A 262 2.51 -16.61 -8.53
CA TYR A 262 2.89 -15.66 -9.57
C TYR A 262 1.65 -15.03 -10.22
N HIS A 263 1.61 -13.70 -10.26
CA HIS A 263 0.52 -12.97 -10.92
C HIS A 263 0.89 -12.64 -12.37
N ALA A 264 0.22 -13.31 -13.32
CA ALA A 264 0.54 -13.23 -14.75
C ALA A 264 0.22 -11.86 -15.38
N GLU A 265 -0.90 -11.22 -15.01
CA GLU A 265 -1.32 -9.94 -15.63
C GLU A 265 -0.32 -8.81 -15.38
N THR A 266 0.25 -8.73 -14.17
CA THR A 266 1.22 -7.69 -13.79
C THR A 266 2.66 -8.16 -13.88
N ASN A 267 2.89 -9.43 -14.25
CA ASN A 267 4.20 -10.06 -14.25
C ASN A 267 4.95 -9.89 -12.90
N THR A 268 4.22 -10.05 -11.79
CA THR A 268 4.79 -9.87 -10.45
C THR A 268 4.84 -11.19 -9.69
N PRO A 269 6.04 -11.68 -9.31
CA PRO A 269 6.16 -12.84 -8.43
C PRO A 269 5.87 -12.46 -6.97
N ALA A 270 5.56 -13.46 -6.14
CA ALA A 270 5.59 -13.29 -4.70
C ALA A 270 6.99 -12.87 -4.24
N LEU A 271 7.06 -11.85 -3.38
CA LEU A 271 8.33 -11.34 -2.86
C LEU A 271 8.28 -11.26 -1.34
N ALA A 272 8.96 -12.19 -0.68
CA ALA A 272 9.22 -12.13 0.74
C ALA A 272 10.28 -11.04 1.03
N ARG A 273 9.85 -9.92 1.61
CA ARG A 273 10.73 -8.79 1.97
C ARG A 273 11.59 -9.03 3.21
N THR A 274 11.17 -9.97 4.06
CA THR A 274 11.83 -10.32 5.32
C THR A 274 11.83 -11.83 5.49
N SER A 275 12.98 -12.44 5.72
CA SER A 275 13.11 -13.89 5.94
C SER A 275 12.75 -14.34 7.35
N ASN A 276 12.67 -13.41 8.31
CA ASN A 276 12.65 -13.77 9.74
C ASN A 276 11.29 -14.28 10.25
N LEU A 277 10.23 -14.16 9.44
CA LEU A 277 8.83 -14.38 9.85
C LEU A 277 8.14 -15.51 9.09
N ASN A 278 8.88 -16.30 8.32
CA ASN A 278 8.27 -17.31 7.45
C ASN A 278 7.46 -18.33 8.26
N GLU A 279 7.93 -18.69 9.46
CA GLU A 279 7.27 -19.63 10.36
C GLU A 279 5.99 -19.09 11.02
N GLU A 280 5.83 -17.76 11.06
CA GLU A 280 4.64 -17.11 11.63
C GLU A 280 3.46 -17.18 10.65
N LEU A 281 3.71 -17.33 9.35
CA LEU A 281 2.65 -17.46 8.34
C LEU A 281 1.73 -18.66 8.60
N GLY A 282 2.26 -19.73 9.20
CA GLY A 282 1.47 -20.90 9.62
C GLY A 282 0.74 -20.73 10.96
N GLN A 283 0.97 -19.64 11.67
CA GLN A 283 0.39 -19.35 13.00
C GLN A 283 -0.63 -18.21 12.97
N VAL A 284 -1.01 -17.72 11.79
CA VAL A 284 -1.95 -16.62 11.63
C VAL A 284 -3.37 -17.09 12.01
N GLU A 285 -3.94 -16.48 13.05
CA GLU A 285 -5.33 -16.72 13.49
C GLU A 285 -6.31 -15.68 12.93
N TYR A 286 -5.88 -14.41 12.86
CA TYR A 286 -6.70 -13.30 12.41
C TYR A 286 -6.11 -12.68 11.15
N ILE A 287 -6.94 -12.58 10.11
CA ILE A 287 -6.60 -11.88 8.87
C ILE A 287 -7.41 -10.57 8.84
N PHE A 288 -6.71 -9.45 8.98
CA PHE A 288 -7.28 -8.14 8.72
C PHE A 288 -7.10 -7.82 7.24
N SER A 289 -8.20 -7.73 6.50
CA SER A 289 -8.18 -7.41 5.09
C SER A 289 -8.74 -6.01 4.86
N ASP A 290 -8.06 -5.24 4.02
CA ASP A 290 -8.64 -4.03 3.46
C ASP A 290 -9.70 -4.41 2.41
N LYS A 291 -10.71 -3.57 2.23
CA LYS A 291 -11.75 -3.76 1.21
C LYS A 291 -11.22 -3.35 -0.15
N THR A 292 -10.82 -2.09 -0.26
CA THR A 292 -10.45 -1.49 -1.54
C THR A 292 -9.03 -1.90 -1.91
N GLY A 293 -8.83 -2.35 -3.15
CA GLY A 293 -7.50 -2.72 -3.65
C GLY A 293 -6.96 -4.07 -3.14
N THR A 294 -7.65 -4.72 -2.19
CA THR A 294 -7.35 -6.10 -1.75
C THR A 294 -8.51 -7.04 -2.05
N LEU A 295 -9.70 -6.81 -1.49
CA LEU A 295 -10.88 -7.65 -1.77
C LEU A 295 -11.54 -7.29 -3.11
N THR A 296 -11.55 -6.01 -3.47
CA THR A 296 -12.14 -5.54 -4.71
C THR A 296 -11.08 -5.01 -5.68
N ARG A 297 -11.12 -5.48 -6.92
CA ARG A 297 -10.49 -4.78 -8.06
C ARG A 297 -11.34 -3.54 -8.29
N ASN A 298 -10.79 -2.33 -8.18
CA ASN A 298 -11.50 -1.04 -8.30
C ASN A 298 -12.07 -0.79 -9.71
N LEU A 299 -12.86 -1.73 -10.21
CA LEU A 299 -13.46 -1.82 -11.52
C LEU A 299 -14.93 -2.15 -11.29
N MET A 300 -15.81 -1.21 -11.65
CA MET A 300 -17.24 -1.43 -11.62
C MET A 300 -17.67 -1.93 -13.00
N GLU A 301 -18.48 -2.99 -13.06
CA GLU A 301 -18.99 -3.56 -14.30
C GLU A 301 -20.51 -3.56 -14.29
N PHE A 302 -21.13 -3.17 -15.41
CA PHE A 302 -22.56 -3.35 -15.59
C PHE A 302 -22.86 -4.83 -15.84
N PHE A 303 -23.62 -5.46 -14.93
CA PHE A 303 -23.79 -6.91 -14.90
C PHE A 303 -25.23 -7.40 -15.15
N LYS A 304 -26.20 -6.81 -14.47
CA LYS A 304 -27.63 -7.14 -14.56
C LYS A 304 -28.45 -5.86 -14.46
N CYS A 305 -29.65 -5.85 -15.03
CA CYS A 305 -30.61 -4.77 -14.85
C CYS A 305 -32.04 -5.30 -14.80
N SER A 306 -32.95 -4.50 -14.24
CA SER A 306 -34.38 -4.79 -14.32
C SER A 306 -35.09 -3.64 -15.01
N ILE A 307 -35.88 -3.96 -16.04
CA ILE A 307 -36.60 -3.00 -16.86
C ILE A 307 -38.06 -3.45 -16.89
N GLY A 308 -38.98 -2.60 -16.43
CA GLY A 308 -40.41 -2.91 -16.45
C GLY A 308 -40.83 -4.14 -15.62
N GLY A 309 -40.04 -4.54 -14.61
CA GLY A 309 -40.30 -5.71 -13.76
C GLY A 309 -39.66 -7.00 -14.25
N GLU A 310 -39.13 -7.02 -15.48
CA GLU A 310 -38.34 -8.14 -16.01
C GLU A 310 -36.87 -7.96 -15.65
N VAL A 311 -36.18 -9.07 -15.33
CA VAL A 311 -34.74 -9.07 -15.01
C VAL A 311 -33.96 -9.56 -16.23
N TYR A 312 -32.91 -8.82 -16.56
CA TYR A 312 -32.03 -9.07 -17.69
C TYR A 312 -30.58 -9.22 -17.23
N GLY A 313 -29.86 -10.13 -17.89
CA GLY A 313 -28.50 -10.53 -17.55
C GLY A 313 -28.45 -11.93 -16.94
N ASN A 314 -27.88 -12.87 -17.67
CA ASN A 314 -27.70 -14.27 -17.29
C ASN A 314 -26.34 -14.56 -16.65
N GLY A 315 -25.50 -13.54 -16.47
CA GLY A 315 -24.20 -13.69 -15.83
C GLY A 315 -24.31 -14.34 -14.46
N VAL A 316 -23.50 -15.35 -14.21
CA VAL A 316 -23.40 -16.03 -12.91
C VAL A 316 -22.21 -15.44 -12.16
N THR A 317 -22.44 -14.98 -10.93
CA THR A 317 -21.34 -14.49 -10.08
C THR A 317 -20.61 -15.65 -9.38
N GLU A 318 -19.33 -15.47 -9.03
CA GLU A 318 -18.59 -16.45 -8.22
C GLU A 318 -19.28 -16.74 -6.88
N ILE A 319 -20.01 -15.78 -6.33
CA ILE A 319 -20.78 -15.92 -5.09
C ILE A 319 -21.97 -16.88 -5.30
N GLU A 320 -22.77 -16.66 -6.35
CA GLU A 320 -23.88 -17.56 -6.71
C GLU A 320 -23.37 -18.98 -6.95
N ARG A 321 -22.21 -19.11 -7.62
CA ARG A 321 -21.55 -20.41 -7.83
C ARG A 321 -21.11 -21.06 -6.53
N GLY A 322 -20.43 -20.33 -5.65
CA GLY A 322 -19.99 -20.85 -4.36
C GLY A 322 -21.15 -21.28 -3.46
N LEU A 323 -22.28 -20.56 -3.51
CA LEU A 323 -23.51 -20.95 -2.82
C LEU A 323 -24.14 -22.22 -3.43
N ALA A 324 -24.17 -22.33 -4.75
CA ALA A 324 -24.68 -23.52 -5.43
C ALA A 324 -23.82 -24.76 -5.17
N GLU A 325 -22.49 -24.62 -5.22
CA GLU A 325 -21.54 -25.70 -4.91
C GLU A 325 -21.70 -26.17 -3.46
N ARG A 326 -21.87 -25.26 -2.49
CA ARG A 326 -22.19 -25.61 -1.09
C ARG A 326 -23.51 -26.36 -0.95
N ASN A 327 -24.47 -26.06 -1.81
CA ASN A 327 -25.77 -26.74 -1.87
C ASN A 327 -25.73 -28.03 -2.72
N GLY A 328 -24.56 -28.45 -3.22
CA GLY A 328 -24.38 -29.66 -4.02
C GLY A 328 -24.86 -29.54 -5.48
N MET A 329 -25.20 -28.34 -5.95
CA MET A 329 -25.58 -28.07 -7.32
C MET A 329 -24.35 -27.58 -8.10
N LYS A 330 -24.00 -28.26 -9.19
CA LYS A 330 -23.01 -27.76 -10.14
C LYS A 330 -23.72 -26.88 -11.15
N ILE A 331 -23.44 -25.57 -11.11
CA ILE A 331 -23.87 -24.66 -12.17
C ILE A 331 -22.85 -24.80 -13.30
N GLU A 332 -23.27 -25.33 -14.44
CA GLU A 332 -22.47 -25.32 -15.66
C GLU A 332 -22.54 -23.93 -16.30
N GLU A 333 -21.37 -23.34 -16.56
CA GLU A 333 -21.23 -22.10 -17.29
C GLU A 333 -21.51 -22.36 -18.77
N ASN A 334 -22.72 -22.01 -19.23
CA ASN A 334 -22.94 -21.71 -20.64
C ASN A 334 -22.55 -20.26 -20.88
N ILE A 335 -21.26 -19.93 -20.78
CA ILE A 335 -20.77 -18.61 -21.24
C ILE A 335 -21.06 -18.57 -22.74
N SER A 336 -22.02 -17.73 -23.14
CA SER A 336 -22.33 -17.52 -24.54
C SER A 336 -21.07 -17.02 -25.25
N SER A 337 -20.72 -17.61 -26.38
CA SER A 337 -19.61 -17.16 -27.25
C SER A 337 -19.79 -15.72 -27.78
N LYS A 338 -20.90 -15.06 -27.43
CA LYS A 338 -21.26 -13.69 -27.80
C LYS A 338 -21.14 -12.68 -26.64
N ALA A 339 -20.72 -13.08 -25.45
CA ALA A 339 -20.53 -12.17 -24.32
C ALA A 339 -19.52 -11.07 -24.70
N VAL A 340 -19.94 -9.81 -24.61
CA VAL A 340 -19.06 -8.66 -24.87
C VAL A 340 -18.42 -8.30 -23.53
N GLN A 341 -17.14 -8.60 -23.39
CA GLN A 341 -16.35 -8.17 -22.23
C GLN A 341 -15.53 -6.95 -22.63
N GLU A 342 -16.01 -5.77 -22.24
CA GLU A 342 -15.24 -4.52 -22.28
C GLU A 342 -14.99 -4.08 -20.84
N ARG A 343 -13.91 -3.34 -20.58
CA ARG A 343 -13.67 -2.78 -19.24
C ARG A 343 -14.86 -1.91 -18.84
N GLY A 344 -15.57 -2.32 -17.79
CA GLY A 344 -16.77 -1.64 -17.30
C GLY A 344 -18.10 -2.23 -17.79
N PHE A 345 -18.07 -3.25 -18.65
CA PHE A 345 -19.27 -3.91 -19.20
C PHE A 345 -19.11 -5.43 -19.23
N ASN A 346 -19.93 -6.12 -18.45
CA ASN A 346 -19.93 -7.57 -18.33
C ASN A 346 -21.38 -8.07 -18.29
N PHE A 347 -22.04 -8.01 -19.45
CA PHE A 347 -23.46 -8.31 -19.56
C PHE A 347 -23.68 -9.41 -20.60
N ASP A 348 -24.36 -10.48 -20.20
CA ASP A 348 -24.70 -11.62 -21.06
C ASP A 348 -26.21 -11.82 -21.09
N ASP A 349 -26.88 -11.24 -22.08
CA ASP A 349 -28.27 -11.53 -22.39
C ASP A 349 -28.57 -11.17 -23.85
N ASP A 350 -28.81 -12.19 -24.68
CA ASP A 350 -29.15 -12.04 -26.10
C ASP A 350 -30.47 -11.24 -26.30
N ARG A 351 -31.32 -11.10 -25.26
CA ARG A 351 -32.57 -10.32 -25.32
C ARG A 351 -32.34 -8.81 -25.46
N LEU A 352 -31.28 -8.27 -24.88
CA LEU A 352 -31.01 -6.82 -24.90
C LEU A 352 -29.83 -6.44 -25.81
N LEU A 353 -28.86 -7.35 -26.00
CA LEU A 353 -27.66 -7.06 -26.78
C LEU A 353 -27.97 -6.85 -28.27
N ARG A 354 -27.11 -6.07 -28.95
CA ARG A 354 -27.15 -5.82 -30.41
C ARG A 354 -28.49 -5.26 -30.92
N GLY A 355 -29.19 -4.49 -30.09
CA GLY A 355 -30.48 -3.89 -30.45
C GLY A 355 -31.66 -4.85 -30.39
N ALA A 356 -31.47 -6.06 -29.85
CA ALA A 356 -32.54 -7.03 -29.63
C ALA A 356 -33.61 -6.53 -28.65
N TRP A 357 -33.27 -5.52 -27.82
CA TRP A 357 -34.22 -4.82 -26.94
C TRP A 357 -35.46 -4.26 -27.67
N ARG A 358 -35.40 -4.09 -28.99
CA ARG A 358 -36.54 -3.69 -29.83
C ARG A 358 -37.59 -4.78 -30.02
N ASN A 359 -37.21 -6.05 -29.82
CA ASN A 359 -38.08 -7.22 -29.98
C ASN A 359 -38.76 -7.63 -28.67
N GLU A 360 -38.38 -7.00 -27.55
CA GLU A 360 -38.98 -7.22 -26.25
C GLU A 360 -40.44 -6.71 -26.21
N PRO A 361 -41.29 -7.25 -25.33
CA PRO A 361 -42.72 -6.89 -25.27
C PRO A 361 -42.98 -5.40 -25.03
N ASN A 362 -42.04 -4.70 -24.37
CA ASN A 362 -42.15 -3.26 -24.05
C ASN A 362 -40.92 -2.47 -24.53
N PRO A 363 -40.75 -2.25 -25.85
CA PRO A 363 -39.56 -1.65 -26.41
C PRO A 363 -39.40 -0.17 -26.03
N ASP A 364 -40.50 0.56 -25.84
CA ASP A 364 -40.49 1.97 -25.45
C ASP A 364 -39.92 2.17 -24.03
N VAL A 365 -40.24 1.25 -23.11
CA VAL A 365 -39.71 1.27 -21.74
C VAL A 365 -38.21 1.00 -21.74
N CYS A 366 -37.75 0.01 -22.50
CA CYS A 366 -36.33 -0.28 -22.69
C CYS A 366 -35.59 0.93 -23.29
N LYS A 367 -36.18 1.58 -24.29
CA LYS A 367 -35.61 2.77 -24.92
C LYS A 367 -35.44 3.92 -23.93
N GLU A 368 -36.48 4.25 -23.17
CA GLU A 368 -36.41 5.33 -22.17
C GLU A 368 -35.46 4.99 -21.02
N PHE A 369 -35.38 3.71 -20.61
CA PHE A 369 -34.41 3.27 -19.61
C PHE A 369 -32.96 3.52 -20.06
N PHE A 370 -32.57 3.05 -21.24
CA PHE A 370 -31.21 3.26 -21.77
C PHE A 370 -30.93 4.73 -22.08
N ARG A 371 -31.96 5.47 -22.53
CA ARG A 371 -31.84 6.91 -22.72
C ARG A 371 -31.58 7.64 -21.40
N CYS A 372 -32.27 7.28 -20.31
CA CYS A 372 -32.02 7.82 -18.98
C CYS A 372 -30.58 7.54 -18.51
N LEU A 373 -30.09 6.32 -18.72
CA LEU A 373 -28.70 5.96 -18.40
C LEU A 373 -27.68 6.80 -19.19
N ALA A 374 -27.98 7.17 -20.44
CA ALA A 374 -27.10 7.95 -21.30
C ALA A 374 -27.17 9.47 -21.09
N ILE A 375 -28.10 9.99 -20.27
CA ILE A 375 -28.27 11.45 -20.07
C ILE A 375 -28.16 11.88 -18.61
N CYS A 376 -28.53 11.03 -17.66
CA CYS A 376 -28.57 11.36 -16.23
C CYS A 376 -27.22 11.04 -15.56
N HIS A 377 -26.16 11.73 -15.96
CA HIS A 377 -24.82 11.53 -15.40
C HIS A 377 -23.96 12.79 -15.53
N THR A 378 -22.80 12.79 -14.84
CA THR A 378 -21.81 13.88 -14.92
C THR A 378 -20.54 13.50 -15.69
N VAL A 379 -20.54 12.31 -16.31
CA VAL A 379 -19.43 11.77 -17.12
C VAL A 379 -19.05 12.69 -18.27
N LEU A 380 -17.74 12.94 -18.41
CA LEU A 380 -17.15 13.71 -19.49
C LEU A 380 -16.59 12.77 -20.58
N PRO A 381 -16.97 12.97 -21.86
CA PRO A 381 -16.41 12.24 -22.97
C PRO A 381 -15.08 12.88 -23.40
N GLU A 382 -14.05 12.05 -23.58
CA GLU A 382 -12.75 12.45 -24.14
C GLU A 382 -12.44 11.66 -25.42
N GLY A 383 -11.84 12.33 -26.40
CA GLY A 383 -11.38 11.74 -27.66
C GLY A 383 -12.24 12.10 -28.87
N ASP A 384 -12.00 11.41 -29.98
CA ASP A 384 -12.76 11.61 -31.23
C ASP A 384 -14.24 11.24 -31.03
N GLU A 385 -15.15 11.94 -31.72
CA GLU A 385 -16.63 11.73 -31.73
C GLU A 385 -17.06 10.39 -32.39
N SER A 386 -16.30 9.32 -32.18
CA SER A 386 -16.55 7.98 -32.70
C SER A 386 -16.77 6.97 -31.56
N PRO A 387 -17.72 6.04 -31.71
CA PRO A 387 -18.09 5.11 -30.64
C PRO A 387 -16.93 4.22 -30.19
N GLU A 388 -15.99 3.87 -31.07
CA GLU A 388 -14.88 2.99 -30.73
C GLU A 388 -13.72 3.69 -30.02
N LYS A 389 -13.57 5.01 -30.17
CA LYS A 389 -12.42 5.76 -29.63
C LYS A 389 -12.75 6.66 -28.45
N ILE A 390 -14.02 6.98 -28.22
CA ILE A 390 -14.41 7.82 -27.10
C ILE A 390 -14.11 7.10 -25.78
N ARG A 391 -13.54 7.85 -24.83
CA ARG A 391 -13.29 7.40 -23.47
C ARG A 391 -14.14 8.22 -22.53
N TYR A 392 -14.77 7.57 -21.58
CA TYR A 392 -15.61 8.23 -20.59
C TYR A 392 -14.81 8.42 -19.30
N GLN A 393 -14.65 9.67 -18.89
CA GLN A 393 -14.09 10.03 -17.59
C GLN A 393 -15.20 10.44 -16.65
N ALA A 394 -15.26 9.82 -15.48
CA ALA A 394 -16.28 10.10 -14.48
C ALA A 394 -15.63 10.38 -13.13
N ALA A 395 -16.32 11.16 -12.28
CA ALA A 395 -15.92 11.34 -10.90
C ALA A 395 -16.07 10.05 -10.07
N SER A 396 -16.98 9.16 -10.49
CA SER A 396 -17.18 7.86 -9.87
C SER A 396 -17.22 6.74 -10.92
N PRO A 397 -16.58 5.58 -10.67
CA PRO A 397 -16.49 4.50 -11.65
C PRO A 397 -17.83 3.82 -11.94
N ASP A 398 -18.84 3.97 -11.08
CA ASP A 398 -20.19 3.46 -11.30
C ASP A 398 -20.92 4.21 -12.43
N GLU A 399 -20.88 5.55 -12.43
CA GLU A 399 -21.41 6.38 -13.52
C GLU A 399 -20.71 6.04 -14.84
N ALA A 400 -19.39 5.86 -14.82
CA ALA A 400 -18.66 5.43 -16.00
C ALA A 400 -19.17 4.09 -16.54
N ALA A 401 -19.36 3.08 -15.67
CA ALA A 401 -19.86 1.77 -16.07
C ALA A 401 -21.28 1.85 -16.67
N LEU A 402 -22.15 2.69 -16.11
CA LEU A 402 -23.51 2.91 -16.62
C LEU A 402 -23.51 3.55 -18.02
N VAL A 403 -22.66 4.54 -18.26
CA VAL A 403 -22.55 5.21 -19.56
C VAL A 403 -21.91 4.29 -20.61
N ILE A 404 -20.90 3.50 -20.21
CA ILE A 404 -20.30 2.46 -21.07
C ILE A 404 -21.36 1.41 -21.44
N ALA A 405 -22.21 1.01 -20.49
CA ALA A 405 -23.31 0.10 -20.77
C ALA A 405 -24.31 0.69 -21.76
N ALA A 406 -24.73 1.95 -21.56
CA ALA A 406 -25.63 2.64 -22.49
C ALA A 406 -25.05 2.69 -23.92
N LYS A 407 -23.75 3.01 -24.04
CA LYS A 407 -23.00 2.95 -25.31
C LYS A 407 -23.10 1.58 -25.96
N ASN A 408 -22.88 0.49 -25.21
CA ASN A 408 -22.93 -0.89 -25.72
C ASN A 408 -24.35 -1.36 -26.09
N PHE A 409 -25.39 -0.76 -25.50
CA PHE A 409 -26.79 -0.97 -25.93
C PHE A 409 -27.22 -0.10 -27.12
N GLY A 410 -26.32 0.75 -27.65
CA GLY A 410 -26.53 1.59 -28.82
C GLY A 410 -26.97 3.04 -28.51
N PHE A 411 -26.91 3.46 -27.25
CA PHE A 411 -27.21 4.82 -26.80
C PHE A 411 -25.91 5.56 -26.50
N PHE A 412 -25.42 6.28 -27.50
CA PHE A 412 -24.11 6.91 -27.47
C PHE A 412 -24.18 8.36 -26.97
N PHE A 413 -23.40 8.68 -25.93
CA PHE A 413 -23.23 10.04 -25.42
C PHE A 413 -21.91 10.63 -25.94
N TYR A 414 -21.96 11.78 -26.63
CA TYR A 414 -20.79 12.32 -27.33
C TYR A 414 -20.30 13.67 -26.81
N ARG A 415 -21.19 14.59 -26.43
CA ARG A 415 -20.80 15.89 -25.86
C ARG A 415 -21.93 16.57 -25.08
N PHE A 416 -21.54 17.46 -24.16
CA PHE A 416 -22.42 18.50 -23.64
C PHE A 416 -22.36 19.71 -24.58
N ASP A 417 -23.46 20.07 -25.21
CA ASP A 417 -23.55 21.36 -25.90
C ASP A 417 -23.70 22.46 -24.84
N VAL A 418 -22.60 23.13 -24.51
CA VAL A 418 -22.65 24.40 -23.79
C VAL A 418 -23.09 25.45 -24.81
N GLN A 419 -24.40 25.68 -24.92
CA GLN A 419 -24.89 26.91 -25.54
C GLN A 419 -24.39 28.06 -24.67
N THR A 420 -23.31 28.69 -25.13
CA THR A 420 -22.91 30.04 -24.73
C THR A 420 -24.09 30.95 -25.03
N SER A 421 -24.90 31.21 -24.00
CA SER A 421 -26.00 32.17 -24.01
C SER A 421 -25.53 33.48 -23.41
#